data_AF-A0A8J1L542-F1
#
_entry.id   AF-A0A8J1L542-F1
#
_cell.length_a   1.000
_cell.length_b   1.000
_cell.length_c   1.000
_cell.angle_alpha   90.00
_cell.angle_beta   90.00
_cell.angle_gamma   90.00
#
_symmetry.space_group_name_H-M   'P 1'
#
loop_
_entity.id
_entity.type
_entity.pdbx_description
1 polymer ?
#
loop_
_entity_poly.entity_id
_entity_poly.type
_entity_poly.pdbx_seq_one_letter_code
_entity_poly.pdbx_strand_id
1 'polypeptide(L)'
;MQCAKNGQLQPFLHFAQCILLYLLMFGATDLLHHYFKTGNVYLESLISIQAMEKLSLQYRSLANNNLQSLPKDVFKGLDSLTNVDLRGNAFHCDCKLKWLVEWLDKTNATVEQIHCESPPEYKGRKINSLTAKDFDCITTEFAAYKSLPYQSLSVDTFTYMNDEYVVIAQPFTGKCMFLEWDHVEMSFRNYDNITGTSTVVCKPIVIEKQLYVIVAQLFGGSHIYKRDIFANKFIKIQDIEILKIRKPNDIETFRIEENWYFVVADSSKAGFTTIYKWNGNGFYSHQSVHAWYRDTDVEYLELTNKPHLILSSSSQRPIIYQWNKKSNEFAKHTEIPDTEDVYAVKHFTVKDDVYLCLTRFIGDSRVIKWEGGSDFREIQRMPSRGSMVFQPIEINNHKYAILGSDYSFTQVYHWDSEKGMFVKFQELNIQAPRSFTHVSIDKRDFLFASSFKGTTQIYEHVIIDLSA
;
A
#
# COMPACT_ATOMS: atom_id res chain seq x y z
N MET A 1 44.38 -28.23 -12.09
CA MET A 1 44.94 -27.36 -13.14
C MET A 1 43.85 -27.14 -14.19
N GLN A 2 42.87 -26.26 -13.90
CA GLN A 2 41.82 -25.89 -14.86
C GLN A 2 41.16 -24.56 -14.43
N CYS A 3 41.97 -23.49 -14.37
CA CYS A 3 41.49 -22.12 -14.23
C CYS A 3 42.13 -21.29 -15.35
N ALA A 4 41.62 -21.43 -16.57
CA ALA A 4 41.74 -20.44 -17.62
C ALA A 4 40.92 -20.90 -18.84
N LYS A 5 39.73 -20.34 -19.03
CA LYS A 5 39.31 -19.79 -20.33
C LYS A 5 37.98 -19.04 -20.21
N ASN A 6 38.00 -17.85 -20.82
CA ASN A 6 36.91 -16.96 -21.20
C ASN A 6 36.33 -16.10 -20.08
N GLY A 7 36.90 -14.90 -19.95
CA GLY A 7 36.45 -13.87 -19.03
C GLY A 7 35.22 -13.11 -19.54
N GLN A 8 34.35 -12.79 -18.60
CA GLN A 8 33.80 -11.46 -18.36
C GLN A 8 33.43 -11.36 -16.87
N LEU A 9 33.56 -10.15 -16.32
CA LEU A 9 33.91 -9.83 -14.93
C LEU A 9 32.92 -10.30 -13.82
N GLN A 10 33.45 -11.04 -12.85
CA GLN A 10 33.21 -10.81 -11.42
C GLN A 10 34.53 -11.00 -10.65
N PRO A 11 35.37 -9.96 -10.45
CA PRO A 11 36.73 -10.16 -9.96
C PRO A 11 36.83 -10.36 -8.43
N PHE A 12 35.79 -10.09 -7.65
CA PHE A 12 35.89 -10.12 -6.19
C PHE A 12 35.46 -11.45 -5.55
N LEU A 13 34.40 -12.10 -6.04
CA LEU A 13 33.96 -13.40 -5.51
C LEU A 13 34.91 -14.56 -5.89
N HIS A 14 35.41 -14.54 -7.13
CA HIS A 14 36.29 -15.60 -7.63
C HIS A 14 37.69 -15.58 -7.00
N PHE A 15 38.18 -14.40 -6.62
CA PHE A 15 39.48 -14.24 -5.97
C PHE A 15 39.44 -14.73 -4.52
N ALA A 16 38.35 -14.43 -3.79
CA ALA A 16 38.12 -14.92 -2.44
C ALA A 16 38.01 -16.46 -2.39
N GLN A 17 37.30 -17.07 -3.34
CA GLN A 17 37.21 -18.53 -3.45
C GLN A 17 38.56 -19.20 -3.75
N CYS A 18 39.39 -18.61 -4.61
CA CYS A 18 40.72 -19.15 -4.92
C CYS A 18 41.68 -19.06 -3.73
N ILE A 19 41.66 -17.96 -2.98
CA ILE A 19 42.49 -17.78 -1.78
C ILE A 19 42.07 -18.77 -0.68
N LEU A 20 40.77 -19.01 -0.52
CA LEU A 20 40.24 -19.95 0.48
C LEU A 20 40.63 -21.40 0.16
N LEU A 21 40.55 -21.80 -1.12
CA LEU A 21 41.03 -23.11 -1.59
C LEU A 21 42.56 -23.27 -1.43
N TYR A 22 43.32 -22.19 -1.60
CA TYR A 22 44.77 -22.19 -1.41
C TYR A 22 45.15 -22.31 0.08
N LEU A 23 44.41 -21.66 0.98
CA LEU A 23 44.62 -21.75 2.43
C LEU A 23 44.23 -23.13 3.00
N LEU A 24 43.20 -23.77 2.45
CA LEU A 24 42.78 -25.13 2.83
C LEU A 24 43.77 -26.22 2.37
N MET A 25 44.49 -26.00 1.28
CA MET A 25 45.49 -26.96 0.75
C MET A 25 46.81 -26.97 1.54
N PHE A 26 47.13 -25.89 2.27
CA PHE A 26 48.44 -25.70 2.92
C PHE A 26 48.40 -25.61 4.45
N GLY A 27 47.27 -25.89 5.10
CA GLY A 27 47.22 -26.11 6.56
C GLY A 27 47.54 -24.89 7.43
N ALA A 28 47.22 -23.67 6.97
CA ALA A 28 47.40 -22.45 7.75
C ALA A 28 46.15 -22.12 8.58
N THR A 29 46.03 -22.71 9.77
CA THR A 29 44.87 -22.53 10.68
C THR A 29 44.76 -21.13 11.27
N ASP A 30 45.88 -20.41 11.39
CA ASP A 30 45.93 -19.14 12.12
C ASP A 30 45.46 -17.92 11.30
N LEU A 31 45.49 -18.02 9.96
CA LEU A 31 45.02 -16.96 9.06
C LEU A 31 43.51 -16.99 8.82
N LEU A 32 42.85 -18.14 9.00
CA LEU A 32 41.40 -18.26 8.94
C LEU A 32 40.73 -17.50 10.09
N HIS A 33 41.31 -17.58 11.30
CA HIS A 33 40.76 -16.96 12.52
C HIS A 33 40.63 -15.43 12.43
N HIS A 34 41.46 -14.76 11.61
CA HIS A 34 41.41 -13.31 11.45
C HIS A 34 40.34 -12.86 10.45
N TYR A 35 39.98 -13.69 9.46
CA TYR A 35 38.95 -13.38 8.46
C TYR A 35 37.51 -13.56 9.00
N PHE A 36 37.33 -14.41 10.03
CA PHE A 36 36.04 -14.70 10.67
C PHE A 36 35.47 -13.54 11.52
N LYS A 37 36.28 -12.56 11.93
CA LYS A 37 35.79 -11.43 12.75
C LYS A 37 35.03 -10.34 11.97
N THR A 38 34.96 -10.43 10.64
CA THR A 38 34.36 -9.41 9.77
C THR A 38 33.17 -9.95 8.98
N GLY A 39 32.08 -10.26 9.68
CA GLY A 39 30.73 -9.90 9.25
C GLY A 39 30.07 -10.56 8.02
N ASN A 40 30.35 -11.83 7.69
CA ASN A 40 29.61 -12.53 6.63
C ASN A 40 29.01 -13.88 7.12
N VAL A 41 27.82 -13.82 7.72
CA VAL A 41 27.05 -14.98 8.25
C VAL A 41 26.63 -15.98 7.16
N TYR A 42 26.56 -15.55 5.90
CA TYR A 42 26.20 -16.43 4.77
C TYR A 42 27.33 -17.37 4.31
N LEU A 43 28.59 -17.08 4.62
CA LEU A 43 29.73 -17.90 4.19
C LEU A 43 30.02 -19.05 5.16
N GLU A 44 29.73 -18.90 6.45
CA GLU A 44 29.86 -19.99 7.44
C GLU A 44 28.96 -21.18 7.09
N SER A 45 27.76 -20.93 6.56
CA SER A 45 26.85 -22.01 6.13
C SER A 45 27.36 -22.72 4.88
N LEU A 46 27.82 -22.00 3.86
CA LEU A 46 28.31 -22.58 2.61
C LEU A 46 29.60 -23.40 2.79
N ILE A 47 30.52 -22.93 3.64
CA ILE A 47 31.79 -23.64 3.92
C ILE A 47 31.53 -24.93 4.71
N SER A 48 30.54 -24.92 5.63
CA SER A 48 30.09 -26.13 6.30
C SER A 48 29.49 -27.12 5.29
N ILE A 49 28.63 -26.66 4.36
CA ILE A 49 27.91 -27.47 3.36
C ILE A 49 28.85 -28.15 2.34
N GLN A 50 29.85 -27.46 1.79
CA GLN A 50 30.81 -28.08 0.84
C GLN A 50 31.75 -29.09 1.51
N ALA A 51 31.98 -28.97 2.82
CA ALA A 51 32.66 -30.01 3.59
C ALA A 51 31.75 -31.24 3.85
N MET A 52 30.43 -31.14 3.66
CA MET A 52 29.47 -32.23 3.94
C MET A 52 29.42 -33.28 2.83
N GLU A 53 29.79 -32.94 1.58
CA GLU A 53 29.69 -33.83 0.41
C GLU A 53 30.67 -35.01 0.43
N LYS A 54 31.71 -34.98 1.26
CA LYS A 54 32.86 -35.90 1.14
C LYS A 54 33.02 -36.95 2.24
N LEU A 55 32.12 -37.03 3.22
CA LEU A 55 32.22 -37.97 4.33
C LEU A 55 30.90 -38.70 4.56
N SER A 56 30.93 -40.02 4.34
CA SER A 56 29.92 -40.97 4.79
C SER A 56 29.68 -40.83 6.30
N LEU A 57 28.57 -40.23 6.73
CA LEU A 57 28.39 -39.84 8.13
C LEU A 57 26.96 -40.10 8.62
N GLN A 58 26.82 -41.11 9.47
CA GLN A 58 25.59 -41.46 10.22
C GLN A 58 25.21 -40.38 11.26
N TYR A 59 26.11 -39.46 11.60
CA TYR A 59 25.93 -38.44 12.67
C TYR A 59 26.26 -37.02 12.19
N ARG A 60 25.34 -36.05 12.39
CA ARG A 60 25.56 -34.61 12.10
C ARG A 60 25.17 -33.74 13.30
N SER A 61 26.07 -32.91 13.82
CA SER A 61 25.75 -31.90 14.85
C SER A 61 25.99 -30.49 14.29
N LEU A 62 24.95 -29.66 14.35
CA LEU A 62 24.95 -28.21 14.07
C LEU A 62 24.59 -27.42 15.36
N ALA A 63 24.79 -28.03 16.53
CA ALA A 63 24.39 -27.45 17.80
C ALA A 63 25.24 -26.22 18.18
N ASN A 64 24.64 -25.28 18.92
CA ASN A 64 25.25 -24.09 19.52
C ASN A 64 25.91 -23.11 18.52
N ASN A 65 25.35 -22.98 17.32
CA ASN A 65 25.86 -22.09 16.28
C ASN A 65 25.05 -20.77 16.16
N ASN A 66 24.12 -20.52 17.08
CA ASN A 66 23.23 -19.35 17.05
C ASN A 66 22.50 -19.17 15.71
N LEU A 67 22.22 -20.28 15.00
CA LEU A 67 21.52 -20.25 13.72
C LEU A 67 20.09 -19.75 13.93
N GLN A 68 19.68 -18.78 13.10
CA GLN A 68 18.30 -18.31 13.08
C GLN A 68 17.44 -19.10 12.09
N SER A 69 18.04 -19.69 11.07
CA SER A 69 17.36 -20.53 10.09
C SER A 69 18.35 -21.51 9.46
N LEU A 70 17.85 -22.49 8.72
CA LEU A 70 18.64 -23.42 7.92
C LEU A 70 18.18 -23.34 6.47
N PRO A 71 19.10 -23.39 5.48
CA PRO A 71 18.73 -23.45 4.08
C PRO A 71 17.79 -24.63 3.82
N LYS A 72 16.78 -24.39 2.98
CA LYS A 72 15.85 -25.43 2.55
C LYS A 72 16.60 -26.60 1.95
N ASP A 73 16.10 -27.81 2.21
CA ASP A 73 16.63 -29.05 1.64
C ASP A 73 18.10 -29.35 2.01
N VAL A 74 18.68 -28.72 3.05
CA VAL A 74 20.07 -29.00 3.49
C VAL A 74 20.28 -30.48 3.89
N PHE A 75 19.20 -31.19 4.26
CA PHE A 75 19.22 -32.62 4.57
C PHE A 75 18.78 -33.52 3.42
N LYS A 76 18.51 -32.97 2.24
CA LYS A 76 18.06 -33.72 1.07
C LYS A 76 19.19 -34.59 0.51
N GLY A 77 18.89 -35.85 0.21
CA GLY A 77 19.86 -36.82 -0.29
C GLY A 77 20.80 -37.41 0.78
N LEU A 78 20.57 -37.12 2.06
CA LEU A 78 21.32 -37.68 3.19
C LEU A 78 20.58 -38.88 3.81
N ASP A 79 20.32 -39.92 3.00
CA ASP A 79 19.47 -41.06 3.38
C ASP A 79 20.04 -41.93 4.54
N SER A 80 21.33 -41.79 4.83
CA SER A 80 22.04 -42.53 5.89
C SER A 80 22.05 -41.82 7.26
N LEU A 81 21.33 -40.70 7.41
CA LEU A 81 21.27 -39.93 8.66
C LEU A 81 20.54 -40.71 9.77
N THR A 82 21.23 -41.01 10.87
CA THR A 82 20.60 -41.62 12.07
C THR A 82 20.38 -40.60 13.19
N ASN A 83 21.21 -39.56 13.28
CA ASN A 83 21.12 -38.55 14.34
C ASN A 83 21.45 -37.15 13.80
N VAL A 84 20.63 -36.17 14.16
CA VAL A 84 20.87 -34.74 13.90
C VAL A 84 20.74 -33.94 15.20
N ASP A 85 21.79 -33.21 15.58
CA ASP A 85 21.75 -32.32 16.76
C ASP A 85 21.69 -30.85 16.33
N LEU A 86 20.58 -30.18 16.66
CA LEU A 86 20.29 -28.78 16.32
C LEU A 86 20.15 -27.89 17.56
N ARG A 87 20.47 -28.39 18.76
CA ARG A 87 20.25 -27.65 20.03
C ARG A 87 21.08 -26.38 20.13
N GLY A 88 20.67 -25.45 20.98
CA GLY A 88 21.42 -24.22 21.26
C GLY A 88 21.49 -23.22 20.08
N ASN A 89 20.62 -23.38 19.09
CA ASN A 89 20.42 -22.41 18.01
C ASN A 89 19.23 -21.48 18.34
N ALA A 90 19.25 -20.27 17.77
CA ALA A 90 18.29 -19.21 18.03
C ALA A 90 17.24 -19.14 16.91
N PHE A 91 16.55 -20.26 16.64
CA PHE A 91 15.68 -20.39 15.48
C PHE A 91 14.55 -19.34 15.47
N HIS A 92 14.41 -18.68 14.31
CA HIS A 92 13.30 -17.83 13.96
C HIS A 92 12.25 -18.69 13.25
N CYS A 93 11.15 -18.98 13.93
CA CYS A 93 10.07 -19.84 13.47
C CYS A 93 9.10 -19.07 12.57
N ASP A 94 9.57 -18.81 11.35
CA ASP A 94 8.79 -18.27 10.24
C ASP A 94 8.69 -19.29 9.11
N CYS A 95 8.22 -18.85 7.95
CA CYS A 95 8.08 -19.67 6.76
C CYS A 95 9.38 -20.27 6.22
N LYS A 96 10.53 -19.66 6.50
CA LYS A 96 11.83 -20.22 6.10
C LYS A 96 12.16 -21.46 6.91
N LEU A 97 11.55 -21.65 8.09
CA LEU A 97 11.74 -22.82 8.93
C LEU A 97 10.65 -23.90 8.71
N LYS A 98 9.60 -23.62 7.93
CA LYS A 98 8.51 -24.57 7.64
C LYS A 98 9.02 -25.91 7.10
N TRP A 99 10.00 -25.87 6.19
CA TRP A 99 10.57 -27.10 5.61
C TRP A 99 11.21 -27.99 6.68
N LEU A 100 11.83 -27.40 7.72
CA LEU A 100 12.47 -28.16 8.79
C LEU A 100 11.40 -28.87 9.63
N VAL A 101 10.28 -28.20 9.91
CA VAL A 101 9.13 -28.81 10.60
C VAL A 101 8.57 -29.98 9.79
N GLU A 102 8.40 -29.80 8.48
CA GLU A 102 7.95 -30.88 7.58
C GLU A 102 8.95 -32.04 7.49
N TRP A 103 10.25 -31.74 7.55
CA TRP A 103 11.30 -32.76 7.56
C TRP A 103 11.33 -33.52 8.89
N LEU A 104 11.18 -32.84 10.03
CA LEU A 104 11.12 -33.45 11.36
C LEU A 104 9.95 -34.42 11.50
N ASP A 105 8.82 -34.14 10.84
CA ASP A 105 7.64 -35.00 10.83
C ASP A 105 7.82 -36.29 10.00
N LYS A 106 8.72 -36.26 9.00
CA LYS A 106 8.93 -37.37 8.05
C LYS A 106 10.21 -38.15 8.26
N THR A 107 11.17 -37.58 8.99
CA THR A 107 12.52 -38.17 9.13
C THR A 107 12.53 -39.34 10.11
N ASN A 108 13.33 -40.36 9.79
CA ASN A 108 13.63 -41.47 10.70
C ASN A 108 14.84 -41.17 11.60
N ALA A 109 15.51 -40.03 11.40
CA ALA A 109 16.66 -39.64 12.20
C ALA A 109 16.21 -39.19 13.60
N THR A 110 16.99 -39.54 14.63
CA THR A 110 16.77 -39.02 15.98
C THR A 110 17.20 -37.56 16.03
N VAL A 111 16.26 -36.67 16.36
CA VAL A 111 16.53 -35.23 16.52
C VAL A 111 16.15 -34.79 17.93
N GLU A 112 17.08 -34.09 18.58
CA GLU A 112 16.91 -33.54 19.92
C GLU A 112 15.89 -32.38 19.95
N GLN A 113 15.32 -32.09 21.13
CA GLN A 113 14.31 -31.04 21.26
C GLN A 113 14.90 -29.65 21.00
N ILE A 114 14.34 -28.99 19.99
CA ILE A 114 14.70 -27.63 19.60
C ILE A 114 13.50 -26.68 19.76
N HIS A 115 13.80 -25.42 20.06
CA HIS A 115 12.81 -24.42 20.42
C HIS A 115 12.96 -23.17 19.53
N CYS A 116 11.85 -22.48 19.31
CA CYS A 116 11.84 -21.17 18.66
C CYS A 116 12.34 -20.11 19.64
N GLU A 117 13.24 -19.23 19.20
CA GLU A 117 13.65 -18.04 19.96
C GLU A 117 12.81 -16.81 19.56
N SER A 118 12.26 -16.84 18.35
CA SER A 118 11.43 -15.78 17.75
C SER A 118 10.53 -16.37 16.65
N PRO A 119 9.51 -15.66 16.15
CA PRO A 119 8.96 -14.39 16.64
C PRO A 119 8.28 -14.53 18.02
N PRO A 120 7.86 -13.44 18.69
CA PRO A 120 7.33 -13.47 20.06
C PRO A 120 6.18 -14.46 20.29
N GLU A 121 5.32 -14.66 19.29
CA GLU A 121 4.21 -15.62 19.33
C GLU A 121 4.67 -17.08 19.42
N TYR A 122 5.85 -17.40 18.87
CA TYR A 122 6.43 -18.74 18.86
C TYR A 122 7.54 -18.91 19.90
N LYS A 123 8.02 -17.84 20.51
CA LYS A 123 9.14 -17.89 21.45
C LYS A 123 8.92 -18.92 22.56
N GLY A 124 9.86 -19.85 22.71
CA GLY A 124 9.83 -20.94 23.67
C GLY A 124 8.99 -22.16 23.25
N ARG A 125 8.25 -22.11 22.13
CA ARG A 125 7.57 -23.32 21.60
C ARG A 125 8.60 -24.30 21.04
N LYS A 126 8.29 -25.59 21.17
CA LYS A 126 9.08 -26.67 20.56
C LYS A 126 8.80 -26.74 19.07
N ILE A 127 9.85 -26.71 18.25
CA ILE A 127 9.70 -26.77 16.78
C ILE A 127 9.07 -28.10 16.37
N ASN A 128 9.42 -29.20 17.03
CA ASN A 128 8.81 -30.53 16.79
C ASN A 128 7.30 -30.60 17.13
N SER A 129 6.76 -29.63 17.87
CA SER A 129 5.32 -29.57 18.17
C SER A 129 4.54 -28.68 17.21
N LEU A 130 5.25 -27.97 16.32
CA LEU A 130 4.63 -27.18 15.26
C LEU A 130 4.30 -28.10 14.09
N THR A 131 3.35 -27.66 13.29
CA THR A 131 2.93 -28.31 12.06
C THR A 131 3.07 -27.32 10.91
N ALA A 132 3.10 -27.82 9.67
CA ALA A 132 3.15 -26.97 8.49
C ALA A 132 1.98 -25.97 8.41
N LYS A 133 0.86 -26.24 9.10
CA LYS A 133 -0.33 -25.38 9.17
C LYS A 133 -0.18 -24.20 10.13
N ASP A 134 0.77 -24.27 11.06
CA ASP A 134 1.08 -23.16 11.96
C ASP A 134 1.85 -22.04 11.25
N PHE A 135 2.32 -22.28 10.02
CA PHE A 135 3.02 -21.28 9.21
C PHE A 135 2.14 -20.83 8.05
N ASP A 136 1.65 -19.59 8.12
CA ASP A 136 1.03 -18.94 6.96
C ASP A 136 2.12 -18.33 6.07
N CYS A 137 2.43 -19.02 4.98
CA CYS A 137 3.53 -18.68 4.08
C CYS A 137 3.10 -18.03 2.80
N ILE A 138 1.79 -17.84 2.64
CA ILE A 138 1.25 -17.09 1.54
C ILE A 138 1.13 -15.65 2.05
N THR A 139 2.02 -14.80 1.59
CA THR A 139 1.91 -13.36 1.81
C THR A 139 1.59 -12.65 0.50
N THR A 140 1.57 -11.33 0.54
CA THR A 140 1.36 -10.49 -0.63
C THR A 140 2.48 -9.46 -0.73
N GLU A 141 2.62 -8.83 -1.89
CA GLU A 141 3.54 -7.71 -2.09
C GLU A 141 2.96 -6.74 -3.13
N PHE A 142 3.21 -5.44 -2.96
CA PHE A 142 3.08 -4.47 -4.04
C PHE A 142 4.37 -4.45 -4.86
N ALA A 143 4.44 -5.28 -5.90
CA ALA A 143 5.59 -5.36 -6.80
C ALA A 143 5.56 -4.19 -7.79
N ALA A 144 6.70 -3.54 -8.04
CA ALA A 144 6.76 -2.44 -9.01
C ALA A 144 6.42 -2.94 -10.41
N TYR A 145 5.38 -2.36 -11.03
CA TYR A 145 4.87 -2.78 -12.34
C TYR A 145 5.38 -1.88 -13.46
N LYS A 146 5.11 -0.57 -13.36
CA LYS A 146 5.44 0.41 -14.40
C LYS A 146 5.62 1.79 -13.79
N SER A 147 6.62 2.52 -14.29
CA SER A 147 6.81 3.95 -13.99
C SER A 147 6.29 4.77 -15.17
N LEU A 148 5.40 5.72 -14.90
CA LEU A 148 4.85 6.64 -15.88
C LEU A 148 5.68 7.93 -15.85
N PRO A 149 6.24 8.41 -16.98
CA PRO A 149 7.26 9.45 -17.02
C PRO A 149 6.68 10.87 -16.85
N TYR A 150 5.77 11.06 -15.89
CA TYR A 150 5.11 12.33 -15.61
C TYR A 150 4.62 12.42 -14.16
N GLN A 151 4.50 13.66 -13.69
CA GLN A 151 3.91 14.00 -12.40
C GLN A 151 2.38 13.88 -12.42
N SER A 152 1.80 13.67 -11.25
CA SER A 152 0.35 13.63 -11.03
C SER A 152 -0.02 14.13 -9.63
N LEU A 153 -1.27 14.54 -9.45
CA LEU A 153 -1.81 14.99 -8.18
C LEU A 153 -2.90 14.06 -7.64
N SER A 154 -3.94 13.82 -8.43
CA SER A 154 -5.02 12.88 -8.12
C SER A 154 -5.10 11.81 -9.18
N VAL A 155 -5.51 10.61 -8.75
CA VAL A 155 -5.76 9.46 -9.61
C VAL A 155 -7.11 8.89 -9.19
N ASP A 156 -8.05 8.78 -10.12
CA ASP A 156 -9.34 8.14 -9.90
C ASP A 156 -9.52 6.98 -10.89
N THR A 157 -10.41 6.05 -10.57
CA THR A 157 -10.76 4.90 -11.41
C THR A 157 -12.26 4.87 -11.66
N PHE A 158 -12.68 4.33 -12.79
CA PHE A 158 -14.10 4.16 -13.12
C PHE A 158 -14.32 3.05 -14.15
N THR A 159 -15.43 2.34 -13.99
CA THR A 159 -15.91 1.39 -14.99
C THR A 159 -16.80 2.09 -16.02
N TYR A 160 -16.51 1.95 -17.31
CA TYR A 160 -17.34 2.50 -18.38
C TYR A 160 -17.47 1.49 -19.51
N MET A 161 -18.71 1.19 -19.93
CA MET A 161 -18.99 0.15 -20.94
C MET A 161 -18.41 -1.24 -20.63
N ASN A 162 -18.25 -1.58 -19.35
CA ASN A 162 -17.62 -2.81 -18.82
C ASN A 162 -16.09 -2.86 -18.90
N ASP A 163 -15.44 -1.78 -19.32
CA ASP A 163 -13.98 -1.66 -19.24
C ASP A 163 -13.59 -0.75 -18.07
N GLU A 164 -12.41 -1.01 -17.50
CA GLU A 164 -11.84 -0.24 -16.40
C GLU A 164 -10.91 0.84 -16.93
N TYR A 165 -11.12 2.07 -16.47
CA TYR A 165 -10.34 3.23 -16.86
C TYR A 165 -9.75 3.92 -15.64
N VAL A 166 -8.58 4.53 -15.84
CA VAL A 166 -7.91 5.35 -14.84
C VAL A 166 -7.82 6.78 -15.35
N VAL A 167 -8.13 7.76 -14.53
CA VAL A 167 -7.94 9.18 -14.86
C VAL A 167 -6.89 9.79 -13.93
N ILE A 168 -5.92 10.48 -14.52
CA ILE A 168 -4.78 11.07 -13.82
C ILE A 168 -4.79 12.59 -14.04
N ALA A 169 -4.87 13.35 -12.95
CA ALA A 169 -4.73 14.81 -13.00
C ALA A 169 -3.26 15.23 -13.01
N GLN A 170 -2.84 15.94 -14.05
CA GLN A 170 -1.47 16.43 -14.23
C GLN A 170 -1.42 17.95 -14.03
N PRO A 171 -1.02 18.46 -12.84
CA PRO A 171 -1.18 19.87 -12.50
C PRO A 171 -0.32 20.81 -13.35
N PHE A 172 0.89 20.40 -13.75
CA PHE A 172 1.82 21.25 -14.48
C PHE A 172 1.55 21.30 -15.99
N THR A 173 1.09 20.21 -16.58
CA THR A 173 0.71 20.15 -18.00
C THR A 173 -0.73 20.59 -18.22
N GLY A 174 -1.56 20.58 -17.17
CA GLY A 174 -2.97 20.91 -17.27
C GLY A 174 -3.77 19.85 -18.03
N LYS A 175 -3.50 18.57 -17.79
CA LYS A 175 -4.20 17.47 -18.47
C LYS A 175 -4.87 16.57 -17.45
N CYS A 176 -6.13 16.22 -17.71
CA CYS A 176 -6.71 14.97 -17.21
C CYS A 176 -6.41 13.89 -18.24
N MET A 177 -5.47 13.00 -17.94
CA MET A 177 -5.08 11.89 -18.81
C MET A 177 -5.92 10.67 -18.48
N PHE A 178 -6.56 10.07 -19.48
CA PHE A 178 -7.35 8.85 -19.33
C PHE A 178 -6.52 7.66 -19.82
N LEU A 179 -6.41 6.64 -19.00
CA LEU A 179 -5.77 5.38 -19.34
C LEU A 179 -6.81 4.29 -19.47
N GLU A 180 -6.59 3.41 -20.42
CA GLU A 180 -7.36 2.19 -20.67
C GLU A 180 -6.40 0.99 -20.57
N TRP A 181 -6.93 -0.14 -20.13
CA TRP A 181 -6.19 -1.39 -20.06
C TRP A 181 -6.14 -2.09 -21.41
N ASP A 182 -4.93 -2.37 -21.92
CA ASP A 182 -4.76 -3.27 -23.06
C ASP A 182 -4.56 -4.71 -22.60
N HIS A 183 -5.55 -5.56 -22.87
CA HIS A 183 -5.51 -7.00 -22.58
C HIS A 183 -4.47 -7.77 -23.43
N VAL A 184 -3.95 -7.19 -24.52
CA VAL A 184 -2.95 -7.83 -25.38
C VAL A 184 -1.53 -7.55 -24.90
N GLU A 185 -1.15 -6.28 -24.72
CA GLU A 185 0.16 -5.91 -24.18
C GLU A 185 0.25 -6.02 -22.66
N MET A 186 -0.87 -6.32 -21.99
CA MET A 186 -0.98 -6.30 -20.54
C MET A 186 -0.50 -4.97 -19.98
N SER A 187 -0.97 -3.84 -20.52
CA SER A 187 -0.45 -2.55 -20.09
C SER A 187 -1.46 -1.42 -20.21
N PHE A 188 -1.30 -0.40 -19.36
CA PHE A 188 -2.10 0.82 -19.46
C PHE A 188 -1.63 1.68 -20.64
N ARG A 189 -2.57 1.98 -21.55
CA ARG A 189 -2.40 2.86 -22.70
C ARG A 189 -3.18 4.15 -22.51
N ASN A 190 -2.72 5.22 -23.17
CA ASN A 190 -3.43 6.50 -23.15
C ASN A 190 -4.67 6.44 -24.06
N TYR A 191 -5.85 6.56 -23.46
CA TYR A 191 -7.16 6.55 -24.12
C TYR A 191 -7.52 7.92 -24.69
N ASP A 192 -7.52 8.96 -23.86
CA ASP A 192 -7.88 10.32 -24.25
C ASP A 192 -7.33 11.35 -23.25
N ASN A 193 -7.45 12.64 -23.56
CA ASN A 193 -7.05 13.73 -22.67
C ASN A 193 -8.10 14.85 -22.64
N ILE A 194 -8.37 15.40 -21.46
CA ILE A 194 -9.02 16.71 -21.31
C ILE A 194 -7.94 17.73 -20.94
N THR A 195 -7.85 18.81 -21.71
CA THR A 195 -6.92 19.91 -21.42
C THR A 195 -7.59 20.98 -20.59
N GLY A 196 -6.87 21.52 -19.62
CA GLY A 196 -7.27 22.71 -18.90
C GLY A 196 -6.20 23.20 -17.93
N THR A 197 -6.18 24.48 -17.62
CA THR A 197 -5.09 25.10 -16.85
C THR A 197 -5.07 24.65 -15.39
N SER A 198 -3.94 24.10 -14.92
CA SER A 198 -3.71 23.75 -13.50
C SER A 198 -4.80 22.86 -12.89
N THR A 199 -5.03 21.72 -13.52
CA THR A 199 -5.97 20.68 -13.06
C THR A 199 -5.54 20.08 -11.72
N VAL A 200 -6.44 20.05 -10.75
CA VAL A 200 -6.23 19.50 -9.40
C VAL A 200 -6.86 18.12 -9.27
N VAL A 201 -8.15 18.02 -9.62
CA VAL A 201 -8.95 16.80 -9.54
C VAL A 201 -9.70 16.59 -10.85
N CYS A 202 -9.71 15.34 -11.32
CA CYS A 202 -10.44 14.90 -12.51
C CYS A 202 -11.39 13.78 -12.11
N LYS A 203 -12.52 14.12 -11.48
CA LYS A 203 -13.40 13.14 -10.85
C LYS A 203 -14.41 12.57 -11.86
N PRO A 204 -14.37 11.26 -12.16
CA PRO A 204 -15.33 10.64 -13.08
C PRO A 204 -16.66 10.34 -12.36
N ILE A 205 -17.77 10.47 -13.08
CA ILE A 205 -19.10 10.03 -12.63
C ILE A 205 -19.82 9.35 -13.79
N VAL A 206 -20.32 8.14 -13.56
CA VAL A 206 -21.10 7.39 -14.55
C VAL A 206 -22.57 7.37 -14.12
N ILE A 207 -23.41 8.09 -14.87
CA ILE A 207 -24.86 8.16 -14.62
C ILE A 207 -25.57 7.56 -15.83
N GLU A 208 -26.37 6.51 -15.61
CA GLU A 208 -27.17 5.87 -16.67
C GLU A 208 -26.35 5.52 -17.93
N LYS A 209 -25.15 4.93 -17.73
CA LYS A 209 -24.18 4.59 -18.79
C LYS A 209 -23.60 5.79 -19.57
N GLN A 210 -23.79 7.01 -19.09
CA GLN A 210 -23.14 8.21 -19.62
C GLN A 210 -22.02 8.64 -18.67
N LEU A 211 -20.84 8.90 -19.24
CA LEU A 211 -19.67 9.34 -18.48
C LEU A 211 -19.60 10.86 -18.45
N TYR A 212 -19.47 11.38 -17.23
CA TYR A 212 -19.20 12.78 -16.91
C TYR A 212 -17.87 12.88 -16.18
N VAL A 213 -17.17 14.00 -16.37
CA VAL A 213 -15.90 14.26 -15.67
C VAL A 213 -15.94 15.68 -15.13
N ILE A 214 -15.75 15.80 -13.82
CA ILE A 214 -15.63 17.09 -13.15
C ILE A 214 -14.15 17.44 -13.09
N VAL A 215 -13.78 18.56 -13.69
CA VAL A 215 -12.40 19.03 -13.79
C VAL A 215 -12.25 20.26 -12.89
N ALA A 216 -11.66 20.05 -11.71
CA ALA A 216 -11.30 21.13 -10.79
C ALA A 216 -9.99 21.79 -11.20
N GLN A 217 -9.99 23.12 -11.22
CA GLN A 217 -8.85 23.91 -11.68
C GLN A 217 -8.58 25.09 -10.75
N LEU A 218 -7.29 25.41 -10.55
CA LEU A 218 -6.88 26.61 -9.80
C LEU A 218 -6.95 27.89 -10.64
N PHE A 219 -6.90 27.76 -11.97
CA PHE A 219 -6.96 28.87 -12.91
C PHE A 219 -7.95 28.56 -14.02
N GLY A 220 -8.66 29.57 -14.51
CA GLY A 220 -9.65 29.43 -15.60
C GLY A 220 -11.06 29.06 -15.16
N GLY A 221 -11.25 28.66 -13.90
CA GLY A 221 -12.53 28.13 -13.40
C GLY A 221 -12.61 26.62 -13.54
N SER A 222 -13.56 25.97 -12.86
CA SER A 222 -13.76 24.52 -12.96
C SER A 222 -14.88 24.21 -13.97
N HIS A 223 -14.83 23.04 -14.58
CA HIS A 223 -15.74 22.68 -15.69
C HIS A 223 -16.21 21.23 -15.59
N ILE A 224 -17.36 20.93 -16.21
CA ILE A 224 -17.90 19.58 -16.34
C ILE A 224 -17.91 19.18 -17.81
N TYR A 225 -17.33 18.02 -18.07
CA TYR A 225 -17.26 17.41 -19.39
C TYR A 225 -18.16 16.18 -19.45
N LYS A 226 -18.64 15.86 -20.65
CA LYS A 226 -19.41 14.66 -20.96
C LYS A 226 -18.70 13.89 -22.07
N ARG A 227 -18.62 12.57 -21.95
CA ARG A 227 -18.16 11.69 -23.04
C ARG A 227 -19.25 11.58 -24.09
N ASP A 228 -18.93 11.96 -25.32
CA ASP A 228 -19.74 11.70 -26.50
C ASP A 228 -19.20 10.47 -27.23
N ILE A 229 -20.05 9.45 -27.35
CA ILE A 229 -19.71 8.15 -27.95
C ILE A 229 -19.65 8.27 -29.48
N PHE A 230 -20.49 9.11 -30.09
CA PHE A 230 -20.56 9.27 -31.54
C PHE A 230 -19.40 10.12 -32.06
N ALA A 231 -19.05 11.19 -31.34
CA ALA A 231 -17.90 12.03 -31.66
C ALA A 231 -16.57 11.43 -31.18
N ASN A 232 -16.64 10.42 -30.30
CA ASN A 232 -15.51 9.78 -29.61
C ASN A 232 -14.60 10.79 -28.87
N LYS A 233 -15.22 11.77 -28.18
CA LYS A 233 -14.54 12.92 -27.57
C LYS A 233 -15.21 13.35 -26.28
N PHE A 234 -14.48 14.07 -25.43
CA PHE A 234 -15.06 14.81 -24.32
C PHE A 234 -15.56 16.18 -24.76
N ILE A 235 -16.80 16.52 -24.39
CA ILE A 235 -17.45 17.79 -24.69
C ILE A 235 -17.65 18.55 -23.38
N LYS A 236 -17.17 19.79 -23.29
CA LYS A 236 -17.48 20.67 -22.17
C LYS A 236 -18.97 21.01 -22.21
N ILE A 237 -19.73 20.60 -21.20
CA ILE A 237 -21.17 20.83 -21.15
C ILE A 237 -21.58 21.90 -20.12
N GLN A 238 -20.72 22.17 -19.13
CA GLN A 238 -21.06 23.11 -18.07
C GLN A 238 -19.83 23.79 -17.47
N ASP A 239 -19.98 25.07 -17.15
CA ASP A 239 -19.03 25.86 -16.36
C ASP A 239 -19.47 25.91 -14.89
N ILE A 240 -18.53 25.71 -13.96
CA ILE A 240 -18.77 25.89 -12.52
C ILE A 240 -18.49 27.36 -12.17
N GLU A 241 -19.42 27.99 -11.45
CA GLU A 241 -19.34 29.41 -11.08
C GLU A 241 -18.04 29.75 -10.33
N ILE A 242 -17.15 30.52 -10.98
CA ILE A 242 -15.83 30.91 -10.45
C ILE A 242 -15.88 31.72 -9.14
N LEU A 243 -17.02 32.36 -8.86
CA LEU A 243 -17.18 33.14 -7.64
C LEU A 243 -17.45 32.24 -6.42
N LYS A 244 -18.06 31.07 -6.64
CA LYS A 244 -18.39 30.08 -5.60
C LYS A 244 -17.22 29.13 -5.34
N ILE A 245 -16.60 28.63 -6.41
CA ILE A 245 -15.43 27.74 -6.35
C ILE A 245 -14.23 28.47 -6.95
N ARG A 246 -13.22 28.73 -6.12
CA ARG A 246 -12.02 29.51 -6.43
C ARG A 246 -10.74 28.70 -6.31
N LYS A 247 -10.59 27.91 -5.24
CA LYS A 247 -9.39 27.09 -5.00
C LYS A 247 -9.77 25.66 -4.63
N PRO A 248 -10.36 24.90 -5.57
CA PRO A 248 -10.74 23.53 -5.32
C PRO A 248 -9.50 22.70 -4.95
N ASN A 249 -9.60 21.92 -3.88
CA ASN A 249 -8.51 21.03 -3.44
C ASN A 249 -8.88 19.56 -3.54
N ASP A 250 -10.16 19.22 -3.35
CA ASP A 250 -10.67 17.86 -3.37
C ASP A 250 -12.10 17.80 -3.94
N ILE A 251 -12.46 16.65 -4.53
CA ILE A 251 -13.82 16.36 -5.01
C ILE A 251 -14.21 14.94 -4.59
N GLU A 252 -15.37 14.85 -3.93
CA GLU A 252 -15.96 13.56 -3.58
C GLU A 252 -17.35 13.41 -4.20
N THR A 253 -17.68 12.17 -4.58
CA THR A 253 -18.94 11.85 -5.28
C THR A 253 -19.73 10.86 -4.48
N PHE A 254 -21.04 11.06 -4.38
CA PHE A 254 -21.88 10.19 -3.58
C PHE A 254 -23.31 10.17 -4.10
N ARG A 255 -24.06 9.17 -3.65
CA ARG A 255 -25.46 8.97 -4.00
C ARG A 255 -26.28 8.85 -2.72
N ILE A 256 -27.35 9.63 -2.64
CA ILE A 256 -28.33 9.51 -1.56
C ILE A 256 -29.66 9.14 -2.22
N GLU A 257 -30.14 7.93 -1.90
CA GLU A 257 -31.31 7.33 -2.56
C GLU A 257 -31.05 7.23 -4.07
N GLU A 258 -31.87 7.89 -4.91
CA GLU A 258 -31.72 7.88 -6.37
C GLU A 258 -30.98 9.11 -6.93
N ASN A 259 -30.52 10.01 -6.05
CA ASN A 259 -29.95 11.30 -6.46
C ASN A 259 -28.42 11.27 -6.42
N TRP A 260 -27.80 11.69 -7.52
CA TRP A 260 -26.35 11.87 -7.63
C TRP A 260 -25.92 13.24 -7.16
N TYR A 261 -24.83 13.26 -6.40
CA TYR A 261 -24.19 14.47 -5.89
C TYR A 261 -22.68 14.40 -6.07
N PHE A 262 -22.07 15.58 -6.11
CA PHE A 262 -20.65 15.73 -5.80
C PHE A 262 -20.46 16.95 -4.92
N VAL A 263 -19.34 16.99 -4.21
CA VAL A 263 -18.93 18.09 -3.36
C VAL A 263 -17.52 18.51 -3.71
N VAL A 264 -17.27 19.82 -3.72
CA VAL A 264 -15.94 20.38 -4.00
C VAL A 264 -15.45 21.10 -2.76
N ALA A 265 -14.37 20.63 -2.16
CA ALA A 265 -13.71 21.31 -1.05
C ALA A 265 -12.93 22.52 -1.58
N ASP A 266 -13.18 23.72 -1.03
CA ASP A 266 -12.49 24.94 -1.41
C ASP A 266 -11.52 25.41 -0.31
N SER A 267 -10.25 25.50 -0.68
CA SER A 267 -9.16 25.90 0.22
C SER A 267 -9.00 27.41 0.38
N SER A 268 -9.82 28.22 -0.31
CA SER A 268 -9.87 29.67 -0.15
C SER A 268 -10.96 30.07 0.84
N LYS A 269 -10.77 31.20 1.54
CA LYS A 269 -11.82 31.72 2.44
C LYS A 269 -13.06 32.25 1.72
N ALA A 270 -12.91 32.65 0.45
CA ALA A 270 -13.97 33.35 -0.28
C ALA A 270 -14.78 32.41 -1.20
N GLY A 271 -14.21 31.26 -1.57
CA GLY A 271 -14.96 30.14 -2.12
C GLY A 271 -15.51 29.32 -0.95
N PHE A 272 -16.70 28.75 -1.12
CA PHE A 272 -17.30 27.90 -0.10
C PHE A 272 -17.38 26.48 -0.63
N THR A 273 -17.08 25.51 0.22
CA THR A 273 -17.31 24.10 -0.10
C THR A 273 -18.76 23.91 -0.50
N THR A 274 -18.99 23.43 -1.71
CA THR A 274 -20.33 23.43 -2.32
C THR A 274 -20.67 22.04 -2.84
N ILE A 275 -21.85 21.57 -2.45
CA ILE A 275 -22.48 20.35 -2.91
C ILE A 275 -23.31 20.69 -4.14
N TYR A 276 -23.17 19.88 -5.18
CA TYR A 276 -23.90 19.96 -6.43
C TYR A 276 -24.78 18.73 -6.59
N LYS A 277 -25.98 18.91 -7.14
CA LYS A 277 -26.96 17.86 -7.39
C LYS A 277 -27.20 17.67 -8.88
N TRP A 278 -27.24 16.42 -9.33
CA TRP A 278 -27.67 16.04 -10.68
C TRP A 278 -29.17 16.27 -10.87
N ASN A 279 -29.56 16.92 -11.97
CA ASN A 279 -30.98 17.17 -12.30
C ASN A 279 -31.46 16.51 -13.60
N GLY A 280 -30.67 15.63 -14.19
CA GLY A 280 -30.96 14.99 -15.49
C GLY A 280 -30.23 15.61 -16.69
N ASN A 281 -29.79 16.87 -16.60
CA ASN A 281 -29.04 17.53 -17.67
C ASN A 281 -27.64 17.98 -17.25
N GLY A 282 -27.50 18.40 -15.99
CA GLY A 282 -26.25 18.91 -15.45
C GLY A 282 -26.25 18.89 -13.92
N PHE A 283 -25.24 19.51 -13.34
CA PHE A 283 -25.06 19.57 -11.88
C PHE A 283 -25.20 20.99 -11.37
N TYR A 284 -26.12 21.21 -10.44
CA TYR A 284 -26.42 22.56 -9.95
C TYR A 284 -26.18 22.65 -8.45
N SER A 285 -25.78 23.84 -8.00
CA SER A 285 -25.51 24.10 -6.59
C SER A 285 -26.74 23.73 -5.75
N HIS A 286 -26.53 22.84 -4.80
CA HIS A 286 -27.55 22.30 -3.90
C HIS A 286 -27.41 22.92 -2.50
N GLN A 287 -26.18 22.96 -1.98
CA GLN A 287 -25.90 23.52 -0.66
C GLN A 287 -24.44 23.98 -0.59
N SER A 288 -24.18 25.13 0.06
CA SER A 288 -22.83 25.52 0.46
C SER A 288 -22.65 25.32 1.97
N VAL A 289 -21.49 24.81 2.36
CA VAL A 289 -21.14 24.49 3.75
C VAL A 289 -19.83 25.16 4.14
N HIS A 290 -19.60 25.26 5.44
CA HIS A 290 -18.33 25.72 6.04
C HIS A 290 -17.80 27.07 5.52
N ALA A 291 -18.68 28.08 5.47
CA ALA A 291 -18.34 29.41 5.00
C ALA A 291 -17.14 30.02 5.75
N TRP A 292 -16.21 30.62 4.99
CA TRP A 292 -14.99 31.30 5.48
C TRP A 292 -13.86 30.40 5.98
N TYR A 293 -13.99 29.09 5.82
CA TYR A 293 -12.96 28.11 6.13
C TYR A 293 -12.08 27.81 4.92
N ARG A 294 -10.99 27.08 5.14
CA ARG A 294 -10.06 26.64 4.10
C ARG A 294 -10.10 25.13 4.05
N ASP A 295 -11.12 24.60 3.41
CA ASP A 295 -11.35 23.17 3.36
C ASP A 295 -10.34 22.51 2.43
N THR A 296 -9.69 21.46 2.94
CA THR A 296 -8.63 20.74 2.25
C THR A 296 -9.13 19.43 1.67
N ASP A 297 -10.11 18.79 2.29
CA ASP A 297 -10.59 17.47 1.91
C ASP A 297 -12.03 17.29 2.36
N VAL A 298 -12.77 16.49 1.60
CA VAL A 298 -14.15 16.13 1.89
C VAL A 298 -14.33 14.62 1.77
N GLU A 299 -14.91 14.01 2.79
CA GLU A 299 -15.14 12.58 2.82
C GLU A 299 -16.61 12.26 2.99
N TYR A 300 -17.16 11.45 2.09
CA TYR A 300 -18.49 10.88 2.23
C TYR A 300 -18.42 9.52 2.92
N LEU A 301 -19.33 9.30 3.86
CA LEU A 301 -19.49 8.00 4.53
C LEU A 301 -20.92 7.83 5.07
N GLU A 302 -21.31 6.59 5.32
CA GLU A 302 -22.58 6.27 5.98
C GLU A 302 -22.34 5.76 7.40
N LEU A 303 -22.79 6.52 8.39
CA LEU A 303 -22.75 6.11 9.81
C LEU A 303 -24.16 5.73 10.24
N THR A 304 -24.36 4.51 10.73
CA THR A 304 -25.68 3.98 11.12
C THR A 304 -26.76 4.17 10.04
N ASN A 305 -26.42 3.86 8.79
CA ASN A 305 -27.30 4.01 7.60
C ASN A 305 -27.79 5.45 7.37
N LYS A 306 -27.03 6.45 7.84
CA LYS A 306 -27.29 7.86 7.56
C LYS A 306 -26.10 8.45 6.79
N PRO A 307 -26.35 9.16 5.69
CA PRO A 307 -25.30 9.87 4.95
C PRO A 307 -24.66 10.96 5.81
N HIS A 308 -23.33 10.99 5.81
CA HIS A 308 -22.52 12.00 6.48
C HIS A 308 -21.46 12.56 5.53
N LEU A 309 -21.01 13.78 5.81
CA LEU A 309 -19.82 14.37 5.21
C LEU A 309 -18.86 14.78 6.30
N ILE A 310 -17.56 14.53 6.11
CA ILE A 310 -16.50 15.03 6.97
C ILE A 310 -15.70 16.06 6.17
N LEU A 311 -15.54 17.26 6.73
CA LEU A 311 -14.69 18.29 6.16
C LEU A 311 -13.43 18.45 7.00
N SER A 312 -12.28 18.41 6.34
CA SER A 312 -10.99 18.79 6.92
C SER A 312 -10.64 20.21 6.48
N SER A 313 -10.06 21.00 7.38
CA SER A 313 -9.70 22.39 7.06
C SER A 313 -8.42 22.82 7.77
N SER A 314 -7.65 23.71 7.15
CA SER A 314 -6.36 24.16 7.69
C SER A 314 -6.49 24.75 9.10
N SER A 315 -5.68 24.24 10.04
CA SER A 315 -5.66 24.69 11.44
C SER A 315 -7.01 24.62 12.15
N GLN A 316 -7.86 23.66 11.79
CA GLN A 316 -9.15 23.41 12.43
C GLN A 316 -9.31 21.92 12.75
N ARG A 317 -10.35 21.58 13.51
CA ARG A 317 -10.80 20.20 13.72
C ARG A 317 -11.70 19.74 12.58
N PRO A 318 -11.67 18.46 12.17
CA PRO A 318 -12.62 17.92 11.22
C PRO A 318 -14.07 18.07 11.69
N ILE A 319 -14.94 18.55 10.80
CA ILE A 319 -16.37 18.73 11.08
C ILE A 319 -17.18 17.63 10.40
N ILE A 320 -18.09 17.03 11.15
CA ILE A 320 -19.02 16.03 10.66
C ILE A 320 -20.38 16.68 10.44
N TYR A 321 -20.88 16.56 9.23
CA TYR A 321 -22.23 16.90 8.82
C TYR A 321 -23.07 15.63 8.68
N GLN A 322 -24.33 15.71 9.07
CA GLN A 322 -25.30 14.62 8.90
C GLN A 322 -26.41 15.07 7.94
N TRP A 323 -26.80 14.20 7.02
CA TRP A 323 -27.91 14.43 6.12
C TRP A 323 -29.25 14.51 6.87
N ASN A 324 -29.99 15.59 6.64
CA ASN A 324 -31.34 15.78 7.14
C ASN A 324 -32.35 15.53 6.01
N LYS A 325 -33.07 14.41 6.09
CA LYS A 325 -34.09 14.03 5.09
C LYS A 325 -35.25 15.02 4.96
N LYS A 326 -35.55 15.83 5.99
CA LYS A 326 -36.66 16.81 5.92
C LYS A 326 -36.30 18.03 5.08
N SER A 327 -35.07 18.52 5.21
CA SER A 327 -34.57 19.65 4.41
C SER A 327 -33.88 19.21 3.13
N ASN A 328 -33.53 17.92 2.99
CA ASN A 328 -32.63 17.41 1.97
C ASN A 328 -31.28 18.16 1.97
N GLU A 329 -30.74 18.45 3.14
CA GLU A 329 -29.49 19.18 3.30
C GLU A 329 -28.64 18.58 4.43
N PHE A 330 -27.34 18.81 4.38
CA PHE A 330 -26.41 18.45 5.43
C PHE A 330 -26.42 19.50 6.55
N ALA A 331 -26.70 19.07 7.78
CA ALA A 331 -26.60 19.92 8.97
C ALA A 331 -25.34 19.56 9.77
N LYS A 332 -24.68 20.56 10.36
CA LYS A 332 -23.54 20.31 11.26
C LYS A 332 -24.00 19.40 12.39
N HIS A 333 -23.31 18.28 12.59
CA HIS A 333 -23.63 17.29 13.60
C HIS A 333 -22.68 17.38 14.79
N THR A 334 -21.37 17.20 14.55
CA THR A 334 -20.33 17.22 15.58
C THR A 334 -18.97 17.56 14.97
N GLU A 335 -17.93 17.61 15.79
CA GLU A 335 -16.53 17.71 15.39
C GLU A 335 -15.78 16.49 15.92
N ILE A 336 -14.67 16.12 15.27
CA ILE A 336 -13.77 15.10 15.81
C ILE A 336 -12.88 15.78 16.87
N PRO A 337 -12.95 15.39 18.16
CA PRO A 337 -12.16 16.03 19.20
C PRO A 337 -10.66 15.74 19.05
N ASP A 338 -9.82 16.55 19.70
CA ASP A 338 -8.37 16.34 19.85
C ASP A 338 -7.57 16.10 18.56
N THR A 339 -8.08 16.60 17.42
CA THR A 339 -7.55 16.37 16.06
C THR A 339 -7.42 17.68 15.28
N GLU A 340 -6.70 18.65 15.86
CA GLU A 340 -6.35 19.91 15.17
C GLU A 340 -5.49 19.66 13.93
N ASP A 341 -5.71 20.43 12.86
CA ASP A 341 -4.85 20.49 11.66
C ASP A 341 -4.73 19.15 10.91
N VAL A 342 -5.84 18.41 10.84
CA VAL A 342 -6.01 17.26 9.94
C VAL A 342 -6.13 17.76 8.51
N TYR A 343 -5.32 17.20 7.61
CA TYR A 343 -5.30 17.53 6.19
C TYR A 343 -6.42 16.83 5.43
N ALA A 344 -6.63 15.54 5.68
CA ALA A 344 -7.61 14.72 5.00
C ALA A 344 -8.10 13.57 5.89
N VAL A 345 -9.32 13.12 5.64
CA VAL A 345 -9.94 11.98 6.29
C VAL A 345 -10.35 10.95 5.23
N LYS A 346 -9.95 9.70 5.41
CA LYS A 346 -10.47 8.59 4.59
C LYS A 346 -10.99 7.48 5.49
N HIS A 347 -12.15 6.94 5.17
CA HIS A 347 -12.79 5.90 5.98
C HIS A 347 -12.53 4.49 5.44
N PHE A 348 -12.64 3.51 6.33
CA PHE A 348 -12.73 2.10 5.98
C PHE A 348 -13.59 1.37 6.99
N THR A 349 -14.08 0.19 6.60
CA THR A 349 -14.91 -0.64 7.47
C THR A 349 -14.20 -1.94 7.80
N VAL A 350 -14.40 -2.42 9.03
CA VAL A 350 -14.00 -3.78 9.43
C VAL A 350 -15.22 -4.42 10.06
N LYS A 351 -15.79 -5.43 9.39
CA LYS A 351 -17.15 -5.93 9.69
C LYS A 351 -18.14 -4.76 9.60
N ASP A 352 -18.86 -4.45 10.67
CA ASP A 352 -19.82 -3.34 10.75
C ASP A 352 -19.23 -2.07 11.41
N ASP A 353 -17.97 -2.13 11.86
CA ASP A 353 -17.31 -1.01 12.52
C ASP A 353 -16.69 -0.06 11.49
N VAL A 354 -16.89 1.25 11.68
CA VAL A 354 -16.32 2.31 10.83
C VAL A 354 -15.08 2.90 11.50
N TYR A 355 -14.01 2.98 10.71
CA TYR A 355 -12.73 3.56 11.11
C TYR A 355 -12.35 4.71 10.18
N LEU A 356 -11.58 5.65 10.70
CA LEU A 356 -11.11 6.82 9.97
C LEU A 356 -9.58 6.90 10.06
N CYS A 357 -8.94 7.08 8.92
CA CYS A 357 -7.54 7.46 8.78
C CYS A 357 -7.47 9.00 8.71
N LEU A 358 -6.89 9.63 9.73
CA LEU A 358 -6.69 11.07 9.81
C LEU A 358 -5.26 11.41 9.42
N THR A 359 -5.10 12.14 8.32
CA THR A 359 -3.80 12.51 7.77
C THR A 359 -3.33 13.84 8.34
N ARG A 360 -2.07 13.93 8.75
CA ARG A 360 -1.41 15.21 9.09
C ARG A 360 -0.10 15.36 8.32
N PHE A 361 0.24 16.59 7.96
CA PHE A 361 1.53 16.86 7.30
C PHE A 361 2.72 16.55 8.21
N ILE A 362 2.69 17.05 9.44
CA ILE A 362 3.69 16.81 10.48
C ILE A 362 3.01 16.47 11.82
N GLY A 363 3.76 15.85 12.72
CA GLY A 363 3.22 15.27 13.95
C GLY A 363 2.77 13.84 13.69
N ASP A 364 1.61 13.45 14.21
CA ASP A 364 1.12 12.07 14.11
C ASP A 364 -0.21 12.01 13.35
N SER A 365 -0.24 11.21 12.28
CA SER A 365 -1.47 10.74 11.67
C SER A 365 -2.09 9.68 12.58
N ARG A 366 -3.42 9.53 12.54
CA ARG A 366 -4.15 8.69 13.49
C ARG A 366 -5.11 7.76 12.79
N VAL A 367 -5.36 6.61 13.41
CA VAL A 367 -6.49 5.75 13.08
C VAL A 367 -7.43 5.76 14.28
N ILE A 368 -8.68 6.13 14.03
CA ILE A 368 -9.72 6.20 15.05
C ILE A 368 -10.90 5.32 14.65
N LYS A 369 -11.57 4.73 15.63
CA LYS A 369 -12.81 3.98 15.48
C LYS A 369 -13.99 4.85 15.92
N TRP A 370 -15.07 4.85 15.15
CA TRP A 370 -16.34 5.45 15.57
C TRP A 370 -17.07 4.50 16.53
N GLU A 371 -17.46 4.99 17.71
CA GLU A 371 -18.11 4.17 18.76
C GLU A 371 -19.60 4.51 18.95
N GLY A 372 -20.15 5.46 18.18
CA GLY A 372 -21.54 5.90 18.31
C GLY A 372 -21.67 7.40 18.52
N GLY A 373 -22.70 8.02 17.92
CA GLY A 373 -22.98 9.45 18.08
C GLY A 373 -21.75 10.31 17.76
N SER A 374 -21.26 11.04 18.76
CA SER A 374 -20.08 11.91 18.70
C SER A 374 -18.79 11.27 19.22
N ASP A 375 -18.81 9.99 19.59
CA ASP A 375 -17.71 9.34 20.29
C ASP A 375 -16.76 8.63 19.32
N PHE A 376 -15.47 8.88 19.51
CA PHE A 376 -14.38 8.29 18.75
C PHE A 376 -13.34 7.72 19.70
N ARG A 377 -12.88 6.51 19.42
CA ARG A 377 -11.79 5.87 20.14
C ARG A 377 -10.54 5.84 19.28
N GLU A 378 -9.44 6.37 19.81
CA GLU A 378 -8.16 6.24 19.14
C GLU A 378 -7.66 4.80 19.18
N ILE A 379 -7.27 4.27 18.02
CA ILE A 379 -6.73 2.91 17.87
C ILE A 379 -5.21 2.96 17.88
N GLN A 380 -4.62 3.86 17.10
CA GLN A 380 -3.18 4.00 16.98
C GLN A 380 -2.76 5.33 16.33
N ARG A 381 -1.47 5.63 16.45
CA ARG A 381 -0.82 6.80 15.84
C ARG A 381 0.38 6.38 15.00
N MET A 382 0.63 7.13 13.92
CA MET A 382 1.76 6.94 13.02
C MET A 382 2.48 8.28 12.80
N PRO A 383 3.81 8.34 13.01
CA PRO A 383 4.57 9.56 12.76
C PRO A 383 4.47 9.98 11.29
N SER A 384 4.06 11.22 11.06
CA SER A 384 3.94 11.82 9.73
C SER A 384 5.12 12.72 9.42
N ARG A 385 5.77 12.45 8.29
CA ARG A 385 6.99 13.15 7.86
C ARG A 385 6.73 13.84 6.52
N GLY A 386 5.92 14.89 6.55
CA GLY A 386 5.43 15.55 5.35
C GLY A 386 4.38 14.69 4.64
N SER A 387 3.42 14.12 5.38
CA SER A 387 2.38 13.26 4.79
C SER A 387 1.25 14.08 4.19
N MET A 388 0.85 13.72 2.97
CA MET A 388 -0.30 14.32 2.27
C MET A 388 -1.41 13.31 2.03
N VAL A 389 -1.19 12.03 2.38
CA VAL A 389 -2.15 10.95 2.12
C VAL A 389 -1.99 9.85 3.17
N PHE A 390 -3.11 9.39 3.72
CA PHE A 390 -3.21 8.17 4.50
C PHE A 390 -4.42 7.36 4.02
N GLN A 391 -4.21 6.60 2.96
CA GLN A 391 -5.28 5.96 2.20
C GLN A 391 -5.51 4.51 2.66
N PRO A 392 -6.68 4.16 3.21
CA PRO A 392 -7.06 2.77 3.37
C PRO A 392 -7.46 2.16 2.01
N ILE A 393 -7.08 0.90 1.78
CA ILE A 393 -7.37 0.15 0.55
C ILE A 393 -7.67 -1.30 0.93
N GLU A 394 -8.62 -1.93 0.26
CA GLU A 394 -8.92 -3.35 0.40
C GLU A 394 -8.69 -4.08 -0.92
N ILE A 395 -7.85 -5.12 -0.89
CA ILE A 395 -7.51 -5.93 -2.06
C ILE A 395 -7.60 -7.40 -1.66
N ASN A 396 -8.41 -8.20 -2.35
CA ASN A 396 -8.56 -9.64 -2.08
C ASN A 396 -8.77 -9.97 -0.58
N ASN A 397 -9.70 -9.26 0.08
CA ASN A 397 -9.99 -9.34 1.53
C ASN A 397 -8.85 -8.92 2.48
N HIS A 398 -7.71 -8.47 1.96
CA HIS A 398 -6.63 -7.88 2.75
C HIS A 398 -6.87 -6.38 2.83
N LYS A 399 -6.89 -5.86 4.06
CA LYS A 399 -7.01 -4.43 4.32
C LYS A 399 -5.63 -3.84 4.55
N TYR A 400 -5.32 -2.83 3.77
CA TYR A 400 -4.09 -2.06 3.86
C TYR A 400 -4.41 -0.61 4.20
N ALA A 401 -3.42 0.08 4.72
CA ALA A 401 -3.42 1.54 4.76
C ALA A 401 -2.04 2.06 4.36
N ILE A 402 -2.00 3.03 3.46
CA ILE A 402 -0.77 3.54 2.87
C ILE A 402 -0.56 4.98 3.33
N LEU A 403 0.46 5.19 4.16
CA LEU A 403 0.86 6.49 4.67
C LEU A 403 1.99 7.06 3.81
N GLY A 404 1.65 8.05 2.99
CA GLY A 404 2.61 8.78 2.15
C GLY A 404 3.57 9.63 2.96
N SER A 405 4.74 9.91 2.40
CA SER A 405 5.76 10.75 3.04
C SER A 405 6.57 11.51 2.01
N ASP A 406 6.68 12.84 2.17
CA ASP A 406 7.54 13.68 1.34
C ASP A 406 9.00 13.64 1.83
N TYR A 407 9.27 13.21 3.07
CA TYR A 407 10.61 13.26 3.70
C TYR A 407 11.23 11.88 3.99
N SER A 408 10.50 10.79 3.79
CA SER A 408 10.96 9.40 4.00
C SER A 408 10.28 8.44 3.02
N PHE A 409 10.52 7.14 3.19
CA PHE A 409 9.72 6.12 2.51
C PHE A 409 8.24 6.23 2.88
N THR A 410 7.39 5.88 1.91
CA THR A 410 5.96 5.65 2.11
C THR A 410 5.80 4.32 2.82
N GLN A 411 5.03 4.28 3.91
CA GLN A 411 4.80 3.06 4.68
C GLN A 411 3.44 2.46 4.32
N VAL A 412 3.45 1.23 3.83
CA VAL A 412 2.26 0.38 3.72
C VAL A 412 2.09 -0.37 5.03
N TYR A 413 0.87 -0.36 5.55
CA TYR A 413 0.44 -1.14 6.69
C TYR A 413 -0.60 -2.17 6.27
N HIS A 414 -0.67 -3.29 6.99
CA HIS A 414 -1.67 -4.33 6.86
C HIS A 414 -2.50 -4.42 8.15
N TRP A 415 -3.81 -4.65 8.04
CA TRP A 415 -4.71 -4.77 9.18
C TRP A 415 -4.53 -6.13 9.89
N ASP A 416 -4.10 -6.10 11.14
CA ASP A 416 -4.04 -7.29 12.00
C ASP A 416 -5.37 -7.45 12.74
N SER A 417 -6.14 -8.48 12.36
CA SER A 417 -7.48 -8.73 12.93
C SER A 417 -7.44 -9.17 14.39
N GLU A 418 -6.33 -9.77 14.85
CA GLU A 418 -6.18 -10.19 16.25
C GLU A 418 -5.85 -9.00 17.15
N LYS A 419 -4.98 -8.11 16.66
CA LYS A 419 -4.62 -6.88 17.40
C LYS A 419 -5.65 -5.76 17.23
N GLY A 420 -6.49 -5.82 16.20
CA GLY A 420 -7.44 -4.77 15.86
C GLY A 420 -6.75 -3.46 15.47
N MET A 421 -5.60 -3.54 14.81
CA MET A 421 -4.79 -2.40 14.40
C MET A 421 -3.92 -2.70 13.17
N PHE A 422 -3.46 -1.66 12.50
CA PHE A 422 -2.49 -1.72 11.41
C PHE A 422 -1.07 -2.01 11.90
N VAL A 423 -0.43 -3.00 11.28
CA VAL A 423 0.98 -3.36 11.47
C VAL A 423 1.77 -3.01 10.21
N LYS A 424 3.07 -2.68 10.35
CA LYS A 424 3.93 -2.39 9.19
C LYS A 424 3.97 -3.60 8.25
N PHE A 425 3.92 -3.34 6.96
CA PHE A 425 3.87 -4.38 5.93
C PHE A 425 5.00 -4.23 4.90
N GLN A 426 5.00 -3.13 4.15
CA GLN A 426 5.98 -2.87 3.09
C GLN A 426 6.37 -1.40 3.07
N GLU A 427 7.56 -1.08 2.59
CA GLU A 427 7.99 0.30 2.32
C GLU A 427 8.04 0.53 0.80
N LEU A 428 7.44 1.64 0.36
CA LEU A 428 7.45 2.07 -1.04
C LEU A 428 8.25 3.36 -1.20
N ASN A 429 8.91 3.51 -2.35
CA ASN A 429 9.71 4.68 -2.67
C ASN A 429 9.04 5.51 -3.77
N ILE A 430 8.20 6.47 -3.36
CA ILE A 430 7.54 7.42 -4.25
C ILE A 430 7.92 8.84 -3.82
N GLN A 431 8.29 9.67 -4.79
CA GLN A 431 8.62 11.07 -4.51
C GLN A 431 7.35 11.89 -4.34
N ALA A 432 7.14 12.42 -3.14
CA ALA A 432 6.01 13.30 -2.82
C ALA A 432 4.64 12.72 -3.24
N PRO A 433 4.19 11.60 -2.63
CA PRO A 433 2.94 10.93 -2.97
C PRO A 433 1.73 11.81 -2.62
N ARG A 434 0.66 11.74 -3.43
CA ARG A 434 -0.54 12.57 -3.24
C ARG A 434 -1.85 11.78 -3.18
N SER A 435 -1.86 10.56 -3.71
CA SER A 435 -3.01 9.66 -3.75
C SER A 435 -2.52 8.24 -4.03
N PHE A 436 -3.28 7.27 -3.53
CA PHE A 436 -3.09 5.85 -3.78
C PHE A 436 -4.43 5.27 -4.23
N THR A 437 -4.48 4.64 -5.40
CA THR A 437 -5.76 4.20 -5.98
C THR A 437 -5.64 2.75 -6.42
N HIS A 438 -6.56 1.92 -5.95
CA HIS A 438 -6.67 0.53 -6.35
C HIS A 438 -7.48 0.41 -7.65
N VAL A 439 -7.00 -0.45 -8.55
CA VAL A 439 -7.61 -0.75 -9.84
C VAL A 439 -7.61 -2.27 -9.99
N SER A 440 -8.79 -2.89 -10.15
CA SER A 440 -8.92 -4.34 -10.31
C SER A 440 -9.36 -4.67 -11.73
N ILE A 441 -8.54 -5.43 -12.47
CA ILE A 441 -8.78 -5.78 -13.88
C ILE A 441 -8.44 -7.25 -14.06
N ASP A 442 -9.39 -8.06 -14.54
CA ASP A 442 -9.17 -9.48 -14.86
C ASP A 442 -8.51 -10.29 -13.72
N LYS A 443 -8.91 -10.05 -12.46
CA LYS A 443 -8.32 -10.65 -11.24
C LYS A 443 -6.87 -10.25 -10.96
N ARG A 444 -6.36 -9.20 -11.63
CA ARG A 444 -5.11 -8.54 -11.31
C ARG A 444 -5.43 -7.24 -10.61
N ASP A 445 -4.73 -6.98 -9.53
CA ASP A 445 -4.94 -5.80 -8.72
C ASP A 445 -3.72 -4.89 -8.84
N PHE A 446 -3.97 -3.66 -9.26
CA PHE A 446 -2.95 -2.64 -9.41
C PHE A 446 -3.14 -1.54 -8.37
N LEU A 447 -2.04 -0.97 -7.93
CA LEU A 447 -1.99 0.20 -7.08
C LEU A 447 -1.30 1.34 -7.83
N PHE A 448 -2.06 2.38 -8.16
CA PHE A 448 -1.52 3.62 -8.68
C PHE A 448 -1.07 4.51 -7.53
N ALA A 449 0.17 4.99 -7.59
CA ALA A 449 0.72 5.95 -6.65
C ALA A 449 1.10 7.23 -7.41
N SER A 450 0.33 8.30 -7.17
CA SER A 450 0.62 9.61 -7.76
C SER A 450 1.90 10.20 -7.20
N SER A 451 2.57 11.04 -7.98
CA SER A 451 3.82 11.68 -7.59
C SER A 451 3.83 13.14 -8.00
N PHE A 452 3.90 14.04 -7.02
CA PHE A 452 3.86 15.47 -7.27
C PHE A 452 5.16 16.00 -7.89
N LYS A 453 6.31 15.38 -7.57
CA LYS A 453 7.64 15.83 -8.04
C LYS A 453 8.33 14.83 -8.97
N GLY A 454 8.11 13.53 -8.75
CA GLY A 454 8.76 12.45 -9.49
C GLY A 454 7.87 11.88 -10.58
N THR A 455 7.94 10.56 -10.74
CA THR A 455 7.18 9.80 -11.74
C THR A 455 6.06 9.04 -11.04
N THR A 456 4.86 9.08 -11.64
CA THR A 456 3.72 8.30 -11.16
C THR A 456 4.04 6.81 -11.27
N GLN A 457 3.85 6.04 -10.20
CA GLN A 457 4.17 4.61 -10.17
C GLN A 457 2.91 3.77 -10.23
N ILE A 458 2.99 2.61 -10.89
CA ILE A 458 2.02 1.54 -10.85
C ILE A 458 2.70 0.35 -10.19
N TYR A 459 2.05 -0.22 -9.18
CA TYR A 459 2.43 -1.49 -8.57
C TYR A 459 1.38 -2.55 -8.89
N GLU A 460 1.79 -3.80 -8.96
CA GLU A 460 0.91 -4.96 -9.04
C GLU A 460 0.90 -5.65 -7.67
N HIS A 461 -0.29 -5.94 -7.15
CA HIS A 461 -0.47 -6.73 -5.94
C HIS A 461 -0.37 -8.21 -6.30
N VAL A 462 0.67 -8.86 -5.82
CA VAL A 462 0.99 -10.25 -6.12
C VAL A 462 0.98 -11.09 -4.86
N ILE A 463 0.59 -12.35 -5.00
CA ILE A 463 0.68 -13.36 -3.94
C ILE A 463 2.08 -13.98 -4.00
N ILE A 464 2.74 -14.07 -2.84
CA ILE A 464 4.09 -14.64 -2.70
C ILE A 464 4.04 -15.83 -1.75
N ASP A 465 4.57 -16.96 -2.19
CA ASP A 465 4.81 -18.12 -1.34
C ASP A 465 6.24 -18.07 -0.76
N LEU A 466 6.32 -17.79 0.53
CA LEU A 466 7.57 -17.70 1.30
C LEU A 466 8.10 -19.07 1.74
N SER A 467 7.44 -20.18 1.39
CA SER A 467 7.94 -21.53 1.67
C SER A 467 8.97 -22.03 0.66
N ALA A 468 9.25 -21.24 -0.38
CA ALA A 468 10.09 -21.59 -1.53
C ALA A 468 11.56 -21.84 -1.20
#